data_AF-A0A821MYJ8-F1
#
_entry.id   AF-A0A821MYJ8-F1
#
_cell.length_a   1.000
_cell.length_b   1.000
_cell.length_c   1.000
_cell.angle_alpha   90.00
_cell.angle_beta   90.00
_cell.angle_gamma   90.00
#
_symmetry.space_group_name_H-M   'P 1'
#
loop_
_entity.id
_entity.type
_entity.pdbx_description
1 polymer ?
#
loop_
_entity_poly.entity_id
_entity_poly.type
_entity_poly.pdbx_seq_one_letter_code
_entity_poly.pdbx_strand_id
1 'polypeptide(L)'
;MAKMMDIEDNIKDEFIHTKTIFRRHSKGPVMFNGCSPSGDVIIIDNISPKKSYDLTGWYIERQTNSQKFLRYTFTDKFIIPPLATIELWSSIATSMSP
;
A
#
# COMPACT_ATOMS: atom_id res chain seq x y z
N MET A 1 -31.91 29.41 -42.44
CA MET A 1 -32.34 29.12 -41.07
C MET A 1 -31.59 27.88 -40.62
N ALA A 2 -30.41 28.08 -40.01
CA ALA A 2 -29.50 26.98 -39.65
C ALA A 2 -29.89 26.44 -38.26
N LYS A 3 -29.98 25.12 -38.16
CA LYS A 3 -30.45 24.38 -37.00
C LYS A 3 -29.38 24.41 -35.89
N MET A 4 -29.82 24.71 -34.67
CA MET A 4 -29.03 24.77 -33.43
C MET A 4 -28.22 23.50 -33.22
N MET A 5 -26.97 23.69 -32.78
CA MET A 5 -26.11 22.67 -32.20
C MET A 5 -26.65 22.35 -30.81
N ASP A 6 -27.17 21.14 -30.62
CA ASP A 6 -27.34 20.57 -29.29
C ASP A 6 -25.99 19.96 -28.89
N ILE A 7 -25.16 20.78 -28.26
CA ILE A 7 -23.98 20.34 -27.48
C ILE A 7 -24.54 19.98 -26.10
N GLU A 8 -25.18 18.82 -26.00
CA GLU A 8 -25.56 18.25 -24.71
C GLU A 8 -24.59 17.10 -24.38
N ASP A 9 -23.64 17.43 -23.49
CA ASP A 9 -23.26 16.63 -22.34
C ASP A 9 -23.08 15.12 -22.55
N ASN A 10 -22.14 14.76 -23.41
CA ASN A 10 -21.50 13.44 -23.36
C ASN A 10 -20.02 13.56 -22.98
N ILE A 11 -19.72 14.41 -21.98
CA ILE A 11 -18.58 14.16 -21.10
C ILE A 11 -18.99 12.96 -20.24
N LYS A 12 -18.94 11.77 -20.85
CA LYS A 12 -18.59 10.58 -20.09
C LYS A 12 -17.18 10.89 -19.63
N ASP A 13 -17.06 11.32 -18.38
CA ASP A 13 -15.85 11.20 -17.62
C ASP A 13 -15.35 9.78 -17.88
N GLU A 14 -14.43 9.66 -18.85
CA GLU A 14 -13.48 8.58 -18.88
C GLU A 14 -12.80 8.67 -17.53
N PHE A 15 -13.34 7.93 -16.58
CA PHE A 15 -12.65 7.44 -15.42
C PHE A 15 -11.44 6.72 -16.02
N ILE A 16 -10.37 7.46 -16.29
CA ILE A 16 -9.06 6.91 -16.61
C ILE A 16 -8.68 6.22 -15.30
N HIS A 17 -9.16 4.99 -15.15
CA HIS A 17 -8.75 4.06 -14.15
C HIS A 17 -7.32 3.71 -14.54
N THR A 18 -6.40 4.63 -14.24
CA THR A 18 -4.98 4.46 -14.47
C THR A 18 -4.62 3.26 -13.62
N LYS A 19 -4.53 2.10 -14.27
CA LYS A 19 -4.31 0.83 -13.60
C LYS A 19 -3.07 1.00 -12.75
N THR A 20 -3.22 0.96 -11.43
CA THR A 20 -2.08 1.10 -10.54
C THR A 20 -1.15 -0.09 -10.78
N ILE A 21 0.06 0.16 -11.27
CA ILE A 21 1.05 -0.86 -11.55
C ILE A 21 1.93 -1.02 -10.31
N PHE A 22 1.82 -2.17 -9.65
CA PHE A 22 2.67 -2.50 -8.51
C PHE A 22 3.99 -3.10 -8.99
N ARG A 23 5.12 -2.47 -8.64
CA ARG A 23 6.45 -3.05 -8.78
C ARG A 23 7.01 -3.34 -7.40
N ARG A 24 7.42 -4.59 -7.19
CA ARG A 24 7.92 -5.09 -5.90
C ARG A 24 9.27 -5.75 -6.10
N HIS A 25 10.20 -5.45 -5.19
CA HIS A 25 11.52 -6.05 -5.16
C HIS A 25 11.87 -6.41 -3.71
N SER A 26 12.37 -7.62 -3.50
CA SER A 26 12.89 -8.08 -2.21
C SER A 26 14.20 -8.84 -2.44
N LYS A 27 15.16 -8.66 -1.53
CA LYS A 27 16.43 -9.42 -1.52
C LYS A 27 16.44 -10.50 -0.45
N GLY A 28 15.39 -10.56 0.38
CA GLY A 28 15.33 -11.41 1.55
C GLY A 28 13.93 -11.95 1.80
N PRO A 29 13.80 -12.78 2.84
CA PRO A 29 12.57 -13.50 3.16
C PRO A 29 11.48 -12.65 3.81
N VAL A 30 11.82 -11.43 4.28
CA VAL A 30 10.84 -10.43 4.69
C VAL A 30 10.60 -9.50 3.50
N MET A 31 9.35 -9.43 3.03
CA MET A 31 9.03 -8.71 1.80
C MET A 31 7.69 -7.97 1.87
N PHE A 32 7.56 -6.89 1.08
CA PHE A 32 6.28 -6.24 0.85
C PHE A 32 5.42 -7.11 -0.07
N ASN A 33 4.28 -7.56 0.44
CA ASN A 33 3.31 -8.31 -0.35
C ASN A 33 2.32 -7.37 -1.06
N GLY A 34 1.91 -6.30 -0.38
CA GLY A 34 0.98 -5.32 -0.93
C GLY A 34 0.99 -4.00 -0.18
N CYS A 35 0.38 -3.00 -0.79
CA CYS A 35 0.03 -1.75 -0.13
C CYS A 35 -1.21 -1.17 -0.81
N SER A 36 -2.07 -0.50 -0.04
CA SER A 36 -3.19 0.25 -0.60
C SER A 36 -2.69 1.53 -1.28
N PRO A 37 -3.16 1.90 -2.48
CA PRO A 37 -2.81 3.17 -3.13
C PRO A 37 -3.18 4.41 -2.29
N SER A 38 -4.23 4.33 -1.48
CA SER A 38 -4.66 5.34 -0.51
C SER A 38 -3.68 5.53 0.65
N GLY A 39 -2.86 4.51 0.94
CA GLY A 39 -1.91 4.51 2.06
C GLY A 39 -2.52 4.08 3.41
N ASP A 40 -3.67 3.39 3.38
CA ASP A 40 -4.35 2.86 4.56
C ASP A 40 -3.63 1.67 5.17
N VAL A 41 -3.07 0.78 4.34
CA VAL A 41 -2.42 -0.45 4.79
C VAL A 41 -1.18 -0.79 3.96
N ILE A 42 -0.18 -1.34 4.65
CA ILE A 42 1.00 -1.99 4.06
C ILE A 42 1.02 -3.44 4.56
N ILE A 43 1.18 -4.39 3.65
CA ILE A 43 1.20 -5.83 3.94
C ILE A 43 2.64 -6.34 3.79
N ILE A 44 3.15 -6.98 4.84
CA ILE A 44 4.50 -7.52 4.88
C ILE A 44 4.44 -9.00 5.22
N ASP A 45 5.15 -9.80 4.45
CA ASP A 45 5.20 -11.25 4.63
C ASP A 45 6.60 -11.68 5.06
N ASN A 46 6.64 -12.68 5.94
CA ASN A 46 7.81 -13.54 6.09
C ASN A 46 7.58 -14.84 5.31
N ILE A 47 8.21 -14.96 4.14
CA ILE A 47 8.09 -16.15 3.28
C ILE A 47 9.01 -17.30 3.72
N SER A 48 9.79 -17.15 4.80
CA SER A 48 10.61 -18.25 5.29
C SER A 48 9.74 -19.33 5.95
N PRO A 49 9.89 -20.61 5.56
CA PRO A 49 9.10 -21.70 6.15
C PRO A 49 9.59 -22.13 7.54
N LYS A 50 10.78 -21.68 7.96
CA LYS A 50 11.45 -22.20 9.17
C LYS A 50 11.93 -21.13 10.14
N LYS A 51 12.20 -19.91 9.66
CA LYS A 51 12.87 -18.88 10.45
C LYS A 51 11.92 -17.73 10.74
N SER A 52 11.79 -17.39 12.02
CA SER A 52 11.23 -16.11 12.46
C SER A 52 12.25 -14.99 12.22
N TYR A 53 11.75 -13.79 11.94
CA TYR A 53 12.61 -12.60 11.82
C TYR A 53 12.25 -11.61 12.90
N ASP A 54 13.27 -11.17 13.63
CA ASP A 54 13.16 -10.04 14.53
C ASP A 54 13.29 -8.76 13.69
N LEU A 55 12.21 -7.98 13.64
CA LEU A 55 12.14 -6.70 12.94
C LEU A 55 12.43 -5.53 13.90
N THR A 56 12.82 -5.78 15.14
CA THR A 56 13.17 -4.71 16.10
C THR A 56 14.19 -3.74 15.49
N GLY A 57 13.87 -2.45 15.50
CA GLY A 57 14.71 -1.40 14.93
C GLY A 57 14.72 -1.33 13.40
N TRP A 58 14.07 -2.26 12.69
CA TRP A 58 13.80 -2.11 11.27
C TRP A 58 12.84 -0.96 11.07
N TYR A 59 12.87 -0.39 9.87
CA TYR A 59 11.99 0.71 9.53
C TYR A 59 11.44 0.58 8.11
N ILE A 60 10.28 1.20 7.90
CA ILE A 60 9.64 1.36 6.61
C ILE A 60 9.69 2.84 6.26
N GLU A 61 10.19 3.12 5.06
CA GLU A 61 10.20 4.47 4.50
C GLU A 61 9.12 4.57 3.43
N ARG A 62 8.25 5.57 3.58
CA ARG A 62 7.25 5.91 2.57
C ARG A 62 7.61 7.27 1.98
N GLN A 63 7.77 7.28 0.66
CA GLN A 63 7.95 8.49 -0.13
C GLN A 63 6.87 8.54 -1.21
N THR A 64 6.20 9.68 -1.32
CA THR A 64 5.28 9.99 -2.42
C THR A 64 5.72 11.32 -3.03
N ASN A 65 5.32 11.58 -4.28
CA ASN A 65 5.76 12.80 -4.99
C ASN A 65 5.30 14.09 -4.29
N SER A 66 4.17 14.05 -3.58
CA SER A 66 3.49 15.22 -3.03
C SER A 66 3.59 15.35 -1.51
N GLN A 67 4.08 14.35 -0.79
CA GLN A 67 4.16 14.37 0.67
C GLN A 67 5.59 14.25 1.17
N LYS A 68 5.81 14.81 2.36
CA LYS A 68 7.07 14.63 3.08
C LYS A 68 7.31 13.16 3.36
N PHE A 69 8.59 12.81 3.38
CA PHE A 69 9.08 11.50 3.77
C PHE A 69 8.53 11.09 5.15
N LEU A 70 8.02 9.86 5.24
CA LEU A 70 7.55 9.27 6.48
C LEU A 70 8.36 8.02 6.79
N ARG A 71 8.78 7.88 8.05
CA ARG A 71 9.46 6.69 8.56
C ARG A 71 8.66 6.10 9.72
N TYR A 72 8.34 4.83 9.59
CA TYR A 72 7.81 4.01 10.68
C TYR A 72 8.89 3.05 11.14
N THR A 73 9.17 2.97 12.44
CA THR A 73 10.16 2.05 13.01
C THR A 73 9.44 1.03 13.88
N PHE A 74 9.74 -0.25 13.66
CA PHE A 74 9.23 -1.32 14.49
C PHE A 74 9.81 -1.21 15.90
N THR A 75 8.93 -1.22 16.90
CA THR A 75 9.29 -1.15 18.31
C THR A 75 9.94 -2.44 18.80
N ASP A 76 10.46 -2.41 20.02
CA ASP A 76 11.19 -3.52 20.62
C ASP A 76 10.38 -4.83 20.63
N LYS A 77 11.07 -5.92 20.30
CA LYS A 77 10.60 -7.31 20.32
C LYS A 77 9.53 -7.62 19.26
N PHE A 78 9.52 -6.91 18.14
CA PHE A 78 8.62 -7.19 17.04
C PHE A 78 9.14 -8.36 16.19
N ILE A 79 8.63 -9.57 16.43
CA ILE A 79 9.04 -10.79 15.72
C ILE A 79 7.93 -11.23 14.76
N ILE A 80 8.27 -11.40 13.49
CA ILE A 80 7.38 -12.01 12.50
C ILE A 80 7.67 -13.53 12.39
N PRO A 81 6.71 -14.42 12.72
CA PRO A 81 6.88 -15.87 12.62
C PRO A 81 7.09 -16.37 11.19
N PRO A 82 7.52 -17.63 10.99
CA PRO A 82 7.59 -18.26 9.68
C PRO A 82 6.22 -18.28 8.99
N LEU A 83 6.17 -17.98 7.69
CA LEU A 83 4.96 -17.96 6.87
C LEU A 83 3.84 -17.04 7.39
N ALA A 84 4.20 -16.04 8.20
CA ALA A 84 3.25 -15.08 8.74
C ALA A 84 3.19 -13.81 7.87
N THR A 85 2.01 -13.20 7.89
CA THR A 85 1.73 -11.90 7.29
C THR A 85 1.40 -10.91 8.41
N ILE A 86 1.92 -9.70 8.29
CA ILE A 86 1.55 -8.57 9.15
C ILE A 86 0.95 -7.46 8.28
N GLU A 87 -0.04 -6.79 8.84
CA GLU A 87 -0.67 -5.63 8.24
C GLU A 87 -0.36 -4.41 9.09
N LEU A 88 0.30 -3.43 8.49
CA LEU A 88 0.55 -2.14 9.09
C LEU A 88 -0.54 -1.18 8.64
N TRP A 89 -1.50 -0.92 9.53
CA TRP A 89 -2.59 0.00 9.29
C TRP A 89 -2.23 1.42 9.71
N SER A 90 -2.65 2.38 8.89
CA SER A 90 -2.63 3.79 9.24
C SER A 90 -3.60 4.06 10.39
N SER A 91 -3.23 4.95 11.31
CA SER A 91 -4.09 5.33 12.45
C SER A 91 -5.42 5.97 12.05
N ILE A 92 -5.51 6.47 10.81
CA ILE A 92 -6.72 7.10 10.25
C ILE A 92 -7.51 6.15 9.35
N ALA A 93 -7.01 4.93 9.10
CA ALA A 93 -7.74 3.95 8.33
C ALA A 93 -8.89 3.39 9.19
N THR A 94 -10.11 3.47 8.67
CA THR A 94 -11.25 2.81 9.30
C THR A 94 -11.10 1.31 9.09
N SER A 95 -10.83 0.56 10.17
CA SER A 95 -10.89 -0.90 10.10
C SER A 95 -12.33 -1.31 9.86
N MET A 96 -12.64 -1.70 8.63
CA MET A 96 -13.92 -2.36 8.33
C MET A 96 -13.79 -3.80 8.83
N SER A 97 -14.00 -4.01 10.13
CA SER A 97 -14.25 -5.37 10.63
C SER A 97 -15.64 -5.80 10.15
N PRO A 98 -15.81 -7.05 9.64
CA PRO A 98 -17.12 -7.58 9.31
C PRO A 98 -18.05 -7.70 10.53
#